data_AF-A0A7L5JQ42-F1
#
_entry.id   AF-A0A7L5JQ42-F1
#
_cell.length_a   1.000
_cell.length_b   1.000
_cell.length_c   1.000
_cell.angle_alpha   90.00
_cell.angle_beta   90.00
_cell.angle_gamma   90.00
#
_symmetry.space_group_name_H-M   'P 1'
#
loop_
_entity.id
_entity.type
_entity.pdbx_description
1 polymer ?
#
loop_
_entity_poly.entity_id
_entity_poly.type
_entity_poly.pdbx_seq_one_letter_code
_entity_poly.pdbx_strand_id
1 'polypeptide(L)'
;MNLDNNKELILTMIQTLISKYGLLLNSNQTAEVLGISSRTLDERRKSCSDCPNYIEGNGKKSFMFPVQNIVEYQLKKSQQSVKTIF
;
A
#
# COMPACT_ATOMS: atom_id res chain seq x y z
N MET A 1 -2.66 -18.71 11.86
CA MET A 1 -2.05 -18.97 10.54
C MET A 1 -0.60 -19.32 10.77
N ASN A 2 -0.08 -20.31 10.04
CA ASN A 2 1.30 -20.77 10.17
C ASN A 2 2.27 -19.65 9.75
N LEU A 3 3.41 -19.51 10.41
CA LEU A 3 4.33 -18.38 10.20
C LEU A 3 4.90 -18.36 8.77
N ASP A 4 5.03 -19.53 8.15
CA ASP A 4 5.57 -19.73 6.81
C ASP A 4 4.61 -19.22 5.72
N ASN A 5 3.30 -19.43 5.89
CA ASN A 5 2.28 -18.96 4.94
C ASN A 5 2.23 -17.42 4.84
N ASN A 6 2.54 -16.71 5.93
CA ASN A 6 2.58 -15.24 5.92
C ASN A 6 3.78 -14.71 5.11
N LYS A 7 4.92 -15.40 5.15
CA LYS A 7 6.12 -15.00 4.39
C LYS A 7 5.90 -15.21 2.90
N GLU A 8 5.32 -16.34 2.51
CA GLU A 8 4.98 -16.61 1.10
C GLU A 8 4.01 -15.56 0.56
N LEU A 9 2.95 -15.24 1.31
CA LEU A 9 2.00 -14.20 0.91
C LEU A 9 2.68 -12.84 0.70
N ILE A 10 3.53 -12.40 1.64
CA ILE A 10 4.28 -11.15 1.52
C ILE A 10 5.13 -11.14 0.26
N LEU A 11 5.88 -12.22 0.01
CA LEU A 11 6.76 -12.33 -1.16
C LEU A 11 5.95 -12.30 -2.45
N THR A 12 4.84 -13.03 -2.52
CA THR A 12 3.96 -13.03 -3.69
C THR A 12 3.37 -11.64 -3.94
N MET A 13 2.90 -10.93 -2.91
CA MET A 13 2.37 -9.58 -3.05
C MET A 13 3.44 -8.60 -3.55
N ILE A 14 4.65 -8.64 -2.98
CA ILE A 14 5.77 -7.80 -3.39
C ILE A 14 6.15 -8.10 -4.84
N GLN A 15 6.37 -9.37 -5.19
CA GLN A 15 6.73 -9.77 -6.55
C GLN A 15 5.68 -9.34 -7.57
N THR A 16 4.40 -9.54 -7.27
CA THR A 16 3.29 -9.13 -8.16
C THR A 16 3.32 -7.63 -8.44
N LEU A 17 3.49 -6.82 -7.40
CA LEU A 17 3.54 -5.36 -7.56
C LEU A 17 4.81 -4.90 -8.28
N ILE A 18 5.96 -5.51 -7.99
CA ILE A 18 7.22 -5.21 -8.69
C ILE A 18 7.11 -5.57 -10.18
N SER A 19 6.55 -6.73 -10.52
CA SER A 19 6.38 -7.15 -11.91
C SER A 19 5.44 -6.22 -12.69
N LYS A 20 4.42 -5.64 -12.04
CA LYS A 20 3.44 -4.75 -12.70
C LYS A 20 3.89 -3.29 -12.79
N TYR A 21 4.54 -2.76 -11.74
CA TYR A 21 4.78 -1.32 -11.60
C TYR A 21 6.25 -0.94 -11.33
N GLY A 22 7.11 -1.91 -11.01
CA GLY A 22 8.47 -1.66 -10.52
C GLY A 22 8.54 -1.45 -9.00
N LEU A 23 9.67 -0.94 -8.52
CA LEU A 23 9.95 -0.82 -7.07
C LEU A 23 9.20 0.31 -6.36
N LEU A 24 8.79 1.33 -7.13
CA LEU A 24 8.18 2.57 -6.62
C LEU A 24 6.89 2.84 -7.40
N LEU A 25 5.79 3.02 -6.69
CA LEU A 25 4.50 3.37 -7.28
C LEU A 25 4.23 4.86 -7.11
N ASN A 26 3.67 5.49 -8.13
CA ASN A 26 3.12 6.84 -8.00
C ASN A 26 1.74 6.81 -7.32
N SER A 27 1.17 7.99 -7.04
CA SER A 27 -0.13 8.11 -6.36
C SER A 27 -1.28 7.39 -7.08
N ASN A 28 -1.31 7.41 -8.41
CA ASN A 28 -2.41 6.79 -9.17
C ASN A 28 -2.30 5.25 -9.09
N GLN A 29 -1.09 4.71 -9.26
CA GLN A 29 -0.84 3.27 -9.13
C GLN A 29 -1.11 2.79 -7.71
N THR A 30 -0.69 3.57 -6.70
CA THR A 30 -0.94 3.23 -5.30
C THR A 30 -2.44 3.23 -4.99
N ALA A 31 -3.18 4.23 -5.48
CA ALA A 31 -4.63 4.29 -5.31
C ALA A 31 -5.34 3.09 -5.96
N GLU A 32 -4.90 2.69 -7.17
CA GLU A 32 -5.38 1.48 -7.85
C GLU A 32 -5.16 0.23 -6.99
N VAL A 33 -3.94 0.03 -6.48
CA VAL A 33 -3.60 -1.13 -5.63
C VAL A 33 -4.40 -1.16 -4.33
N LEU A 34 -4.66 0.01 -3.73
CA LEU A 34 -5.45 0.13 -2.51
C LEU A 34 -6.97 0.09 -2.75
N GLY A 35 -7.43 0.07 -4.00
CA GLY A 35 -8.86 0.07 -4.34
C GLY A 35 -9.58 1.36 -3.94
N ILE A 36 -8.89 2.51 -3.95
CA ILE A 36 -9.46 3.82 -3.58
C ILE A 36 -9.22 4.85 -4.69
N SER A 37 -9.87 6.01 -4.61
CA SER A 37 -9.58 7.11 -5.52
C SER A 37 -8.23 7.77 -5.20
N SER A 38 -7.55 8.30 -6.22
CA SER A 38 -6.31 9.07 -6.03
C SER A 38 -6.53 10.32 -5.16
N ARG A 39 -7.73 10.90 -5.21
CA ARG A 39 -8.18 11.98 -4.32
C ARG A 39 -8.21 11.52 -2.86
N THR A 40 -8.83 10.38 -2.59
CA THR A 40 -8.90 9.80 -1.23
C THR A 40 -7.50 9.53 -0.70
N LEU A 41 -6.59 9.01 -1.53
CA LEU A 41 -5.20 8.80 -1.13
C LEU A 41 -4.50 10.12 -0.76
N ASP A 42 -4.69 11.17 -1.56
CA ASP A 42 -4.09 12.49 -1.28
C ASP A 42 -4.68 13.15 0.00
N GLU A 43 -5.98 13.01 0.23
CA GLU A 43 -6.63 13.46 1.47
C GLU A 43 -6.08 12.73 2.70
N ARG A 44 -5.95 11.39 2.62
CA ARG A 44 -5.35 10.56 3.68
C ARG A 44 -3.90 10.97 3.96
N ARG A 45 -3.09 11.14 2.91
CA ARG A 45 -1.72 11.63 3.00
C ARG A 45 -1.64 12.99 3.70
N LYS A 46 -2.45 13.96 3.29
CA LYS A 46 -2.49 15.31 3.89
C LYS A 46 -2.94 15.31 5.35
N SER A 47 -3.83 14.40 5.72
CA SER A 47 -4.30 14.23 7.09
C SER A 47 -3.32 13.43 7.97
N CYS A 48 -2.21 12.94 7.41
CA CYS A 48 -1.27 12.03 8.07
C CYS A 48 -1.96 10.81 8.71
N SER A 49 -3.04 10.34 8.10
CA SER A 49 -3.86 9.26 8.62
C SER A 49 -4.19 8.27 7.50
N ASP A 50 -4.12 6.99 7.84
CA ASP A 50 -4.54 5.89 6.97
C ASP A 50 -3.85 5.85 5.58
N CYS A 51 -2.55 6.15 5.53
CA CYS A 51 -1.77 6.22 4.30
C CYS A 51 -0.50 5.35 4.41
N PRO A 52 -0.09 4.61 3.37
CA PRO A 52 1.19 3.91 3.38
C PRO A 52 2.36 4.91 3.45
N ASN A 53 3.46 4.49 4.06
CA ASN A 53 4.68 5.29 4.10
C ASN A 53 5.22 5.56 2.69
N TYR A 54 5.62 6.80 2.44
CA TYR A 54 6.00 7.29 1.12
C TYR A 54 7.27 8.13 1.18
N ILE A 55 7.88 8.34 0.02
CA ILE A 55 9.05 9.20 -0.18
C ILE A 55 8.57 10.46 -0.89
N GLU A 56 8.94 11.63 -0.34
CA GLU A 56 8.74 12.91 -1.02
C GLU A 56 9.93 13.21 -1.94
N GLY A 57 9.65 13.49 -3.20
CA GLY A 57 10.64 13.99 -4.14
C GLY A 57 11.06 15.42 -3.84
N ASN A 58 12.27 15.80 -4.25
CA ASN A 58 12.75 17.18 -4.16
C ASN A 58 11.84 18.09 -5.01
N GLY A 59 10.95 18.80 -4.33
CA GLY A 59 9.83 19.53 -4.93
C GLY A 59 8.51 18.85 -4.59
N LYS A 60 7.83 19.39 -3.56
CA LYS A 60 6.59 18.97 -2.84
C LYS A 60 5.40 18.38 -3.63
N LYS A 61 5.52 18.13 -4.94
CA LYS A 61 4.47 17.68 -5.85
C LYS A 61 4.63 16.24 -6.35
N SER A 62 5.76 15.57 -6.10
CA SER A 62 5.94 14.17 -6.47
C SER A 62 6.18 13.33 -5.23
N PHE A 63 5.31 12.36 -4.98
CA PHE A 63 5.46 11.37 -3.92
C PHE A 63 5.40 9.98 -4.53
N MET A 64 6.28 9.10 -4.03
CA MET A 64 6.38 7.73 -4.49
C MET A 64 6.27 6.77 -3.31
N PHE A 65 5.64 5.63 -3.54
CA PHE A 65 5.33 4.63 -2.54
C PHE A 65 6.14 3.38 -2.83
N PRO A 66 7.13 3.04 -1.98
CA PRO A 66 7.83 1.77 -2.08
C PRO A 66 6.89 0.59 -1.92
N VAL A 67 7.05 -0.43 -2.78
CA VAL A 67 6.16 -1.61 -2.80
C VAL A 67 6.03 -2.26 -1.43
N GLN A 68 7.13 -2.41 -0.70
CA GLN A 68 7.14 -3.01 0.63
C GLN A 68 6.24 -2.27 1.63
N ASN A 69 6.18 -0.94 1.56
CA ASN A 69 5.36 -0.12 2.45
C ASN A 69 3.87 -0.28 2.14
N ILE A 70 3.52 -0.45 0.86
CA ILE A 70 2.14 -0.69 0.43
C ILE A 70 1.67 -2.06 0.91
N VAL A 71 2.49 -3.09 0.73
CA VAL A 71 2.18 -4.47 1.20
C VAL A 71 2.03 -4.50 2.72
N GLU A 72 2.96 -3.89 3.45
CA GLU A 72 2.89 -3.80 4.92
C GLU A 72 1.60 -3.10 5.37
N TYR A 73 1.24 -1.99 4.72
CA TYR A 73 0.00 -1.26 4.99
C TYR A 73 -1.24 -2.16 4.78
N GLN A 74 -1.32 -2.87 3.66
CA GLN A 74 -2.46 -3.75 3.39
C GLN A 74 -2.57 -4.91 4.39
N LEU A 75 -1.44 -5.48 4.81
CA LEU A 75 -1.44 -6.56 5.79
C LEU A 75 -1.92 -6.07 7.17
N LYS A 76 -1.46 -4.89 7.61
CA LYS A 76 -1.96 -4.25 8.84
C LYS A 76 -3.47 -4.01 8.77
N LYS A 77 -3.97 -3.54 7.63
CA LYS A 77 -5.42 -3.36 7.41
C LYS A 77 -6.18 -4.68 7.45
N SER A 78 -5.67 -5.70 6.79
CA SER A 78 -6.28 -7.03 6.76
C SER A 78 -6.45 -7.59 8.18
N GLN A 79 -5.44 -7.45 9.05
CA GLN A 79 -5.49 -7.90 10.45
C GLN A 79 -6.51 -7.15 11.31
N GLN A 80 -6.84 -5.90 10.96
CA GLN A 80 -7.82 -5.07 11.66
C GLN A 80 -9.25 -5.26 11.13
N SER A 81 -9.43 -6.10 10.11
CA SER A 81 -10.74 -6.41 9.54
C SER A 81 -11.57 -7.21 10.56
N VAL A 82 -12.64 -6.62 11.09
CA VAL A 82 -13.61 -7.35 11.91
C VAL A 82 -14.39 -8.29 11.00
N LYS A 83 -14.57 -9.54 11.43
CA LYS A 83 -15.42 -10.52 10.76
C LYS A 83 -16.89 -10.07 10.94
N THR A 84 -17.43 -9.29 10.03
CA THR A 84 -18.87 -8.99 10.03
C THR A 84 -19.58 -10.18 9.41
N ILE A 85 -19.93 -11.16 10.25
CA ILE A 85 -20.87 -12.22 9.86
C ILE A 85 -22.26 -11.60 10.01
N PHE A 86 -22.93 -11.30 8.90
CA PHE A 86 -24.36 -11.02 8.87
C PHE A 86 -25.12 -12.34 8.75
#